data_AF-A0A2N2MC04-F1
#
_entry.id   AF-A0A2N2MC04-F1
#
_cell.length_a   1.000
_cell.length_b   1.000
_cell.length_c   1.000
_cell.angle_alpha   90.00
_cell.angle_beta   90.00
_cell.angle_gamma   90.00
#
_symmetry.space_group_name_H-M   'P 1'
#
loop_
_entity.id
_entity.type
_entity.pdbx_description
1 polymer ?
#
loop_
_entity_poly.entity_id
_entity_poly.type
_entity_poly.pdbx_seq_one_letter_code
_entity_poly.pdbx_strand_id
1 'polypeptide(L)'
;MQKQAWINPLFEKLTNTGEIGLQTVNYLREKQVSIAFSKDNPAVGAAWTITRSIKINTVHFGPEKIDHPRLLSLIVHETRHLQQGLLTALSVYGELDAWQVDFNFQKSLAGKYPAPEIEELCSLPLIFDRQVLQHSRRLMQAYAGKGYRIDLLPLYPLQREIRYRLTGK
;
A
#
# COMPACT_ATOMS: atom_id res chain seq x y z
N MET A 1 -18.96 19.21 -8.91
CA MET A 1 -18.22 18.45 -7.87
C MET A 1 -17.87 19.40 -6.75
N GLN A 2 -18.42 19.23 -5.54
CA GLN A 2 -17.88 19.92 -4.37
C GLN A 2 -16.42 19.51 -4.22
N LYS A 3 -15.51 20.48 -4.38
CA LYS A 3 -14.09 20.29 -4.13
C LYS A 3 -13.96 19.98 -2.65
N GLN A 4 -13.73 18.71 -2.31
CA GLN A 4 -13.60 18.26 -0.93
C GLN A 4 -12.54 19.13 -0.24
N ALA A 5 -12.94 19.94 0.73
CA ALA A 5 -12.08 20.97 1.32
C ALA A 5 -10.76 20.41 1.91
N TRP A 6 -10.74 19.11 2.23
CA TRP A 6 -9.61 18.40 2.82
C TRP A 6 -8.56 17.91 1.81
N ILE A 7 -8.87 17.81 0.50
CA ILE A 7 -7.96 17.17 -0.48
C ILE A 7 -6.70 18.00 -0.73
N ASN A 8 -6.84 19.33 -0.80
CA ASN A 8 -5.71 20.22 -1.03
C ASN A 8 -4.75 20.24 0.18
N PRO A 9 -5.24 20.42 1.42
CA PRO A 9 -4.42 20.24 2.61
C PRO A 9 -3.72 18.88 2.68
N LEU A 10 -4.41 17.79 2.34
CA LEU A 10 -3.81 16.45 2.32
C LEU A 10 -2.64 16.37 1.32
N PHE A 11 -2.82 16.89 0.11
CA PHE A 11 -1.75 16.89 -0.91
C PHE A 11 -0.58 17.80 -0.52
N GLU A 12 -0.85 18.92 0.14
CA GLU A 12 0.20 19.78 0.67
C GLU A 12 1.01 19.04 1.75
N LYS A 13 0.34 18.37 2.70
CA LYS A 13 0.98 17.56 3.74
C LYS A 13 1.84 16.47 3.13
N LEU A 14 1.31 15.68 2.18
CA LEU A 14 2.08 14.66 1.45
C LEU A 14 3.30 15.27 0.74
N THR A 15 3.14 16.38 0.03
CA THR A 15 4.27 17.02 -0.67
C THR A 15 5.38 17.43 0.30
N ASN A 16 5.02 17.89 1.49
CA ASN A 16 5.96 18.31 2.53
C ASN A 16 6.64 17.15 3.28
N THR A 17 6.28 15.89 3.00
CA THR A 17 6.91 14.71 3.62
C THR A 17 8.13 14.18 2.88
N GLY A 18 8.55 14.83 1.80
CA GLY A 18 9.73 14.48 1.01
C GLY A 18 9.39 13.89 -0.37
N GLU A 19 10.41 13.31 -1.01
CA GLU A 19 10.33 12.91 -2.42
C GLU A 19 9.22 11.91 -2.71
N ILE A 20 9.08 10.87 -1.89
CA ILE A 20 8.01 9.86 -2.05
C ILE A 20 6.63 10.52 -1.99
N GLY A 21 6.40 11.41 -1.03
CA GLY A 21 5.13 12.12 -0.89
C GLY A 21 4.82 13.03 -2.08
N LEU A 22 5.82 13.75 -2.59
CA LEU A 22 5.70 14.54 -3.82
C LEU A 22 5.38 13.66 -5.04
N GLN A 23 6.10 12.55 -5.23
CA GLN A 23 5.86 11.61 -6.33
C GLN A 23 4.45 11.01 -6.26
N THR A 24 3.98 10.67 -5.05
CA THR A 24 2.60 10.22 -4.83
C THR A 24 1.59 11.27 -5.27
N VAL A 25 1.73 12.53 -4.83
CA VAL A 25 0.82 13.62 -5.21
C VAL A 25 0.84 13.87 -6.72
N ASN A 26 2.01 13.85 -7.34
CA ASN A 26 2.17 14.02 -8.78
C ASN A 26 1.41 12.92 -9.55
N TYR A 27 1.58 11.66 -9.16
CA TYR A 27 0.87 10.54 -9.77
C TYR A 27 -0.65 10.67 -9.61
N LEU A 28 -1.13 10.98 -8.40
CA LEU A 28 -2.55 11.14 -8.11
C LEU A 28 -3.18 12.26 -8.96
N ARG A 29 -2.48 13.39 -9.14
CA ARG A 29 -2.92 14.51 -9.98
C ARG A 29 -2.90 14.15 -11.46
N GLU A 30 -1.78 13.61 -11.95
CA GLU A 30 -1.59 13.27 -13.36
C GLU A 30 -2.63 12.24 -13.83
N LYS A 31 -2.88 11.21 -13.01
CA LYS A 31 -3.85 10.16 -13.32
C LYS A 31 -5.27 10.49 -12.88
N GLN A 32 -5.50 11.68 -12.33
CA GLN A 32 -6.80 12.15 -11.83
C GLN A 32 -7.46 11.13 -10.88
N VAL A 33 -6.66 10.54 -10.00
CA VAL A 33 -7.11 9.54 -9.03
C VAL A 33 -8.07 10.21 -8.04
N SER A 34 -9.27 9.67 -7.94
CA SER A 34 -10.23 10.13 -6.93
C SER A 34 -9.93 9.51 -5.58
N ILE A 35 -9.98 10.31 -4.51
CA ILE A 35 -9.84 9.84 -3.13
C ILE A 35 -11.15 10.14 -2.40
N ALA A 36 -11.69 9.15 -1.71
CA ALA A 36 -12.92 9.30 -0.96
C ALA A 36 -12.86 8.56 0.38
N PHE A 37 -13.54 9.11 1.37
CA PHE A 37 -13.82 8.42 2.62
C PHE A 37 -15.08 7.58 2.47
N SER A 38 -15.01 6.29 2.80
CA SER A 38 -16.15 5.37 2.79
C SER A 38 -16.05 4.41 3.95
N LYS A 39 -17.19 3.97 4.48
CA LYS A 39 -17.19 2.89 5.48
C LYS A 39 -16.90 1.55 4.80
N ASP A 40 -16.02 0.75 5.39
CA ASP A 40 -15.68 -0.61 4.93
C ASP A 40 -15.37 -1.53 6.12
N ASN A 41 -15.00 -2.79 5.85
CA ASN A 41 -14.57 -3.77 6.84
C ASN A 41 -13.45 -3.21 7.75
N PRO A 42 -13.56 -3.31 9.09
CA PRO A 42 -12.53 -2.83 10.02
C PRO A 42 -11.12 -3.38 9.78
N ALA A 43 -10.96 -4.51 9.09
CA ALA A 43 -9.64 -5.04 8.73
C ALA A 43 -8.93 -4.25 7.61
N VAL A 44 -9.64 -3.37 6.90
CA VAL A 44 -9.13 -2.61 5.75
C VAL A 44 -8.94 -1.14 6.15
N GLY A 45 -7.72 -0.62 6.03
CA GLY A 45 -7.40 0.78 6.31
C GLY A 45 -7.71 1.71 5.13
N ALA A 46 -7.30 1.29 3.94
CA ALA A 46 -7.62 1.90 2.66
C ALA A 46 -7.66 0.82 1.58
N ALA A 47 -8.19 1.16 0.41
CA ALA A 47 -8.20 0.27 -0.75
C ALA A 47 -8.18 1.06 -2.06
N TRP A 48 -7.28 0.68 -2.95
CA TRP A 48 -7.31 1.06 -4.35
C TRP A 48 -8.41 0.30 -5.09
N THR A 49 -8.92 0.89 -6.19
CA THR A 49 -9.88 0.23 -7.08
C THR A 49 -9.32 0.10 -8.49
N ILE A 50 -9.82 -0.89 -9.22
CA ILE A 50 -9.51 -1.10 -10.65
C ILE A 50 -9.88 0.14 -11.48
N THR A 51 -10.89 0.90 -11.04
CA THR A 51 -11.31 2.19 -11.63
C THR A 51 -10.42 3.38 -11.25
N ARG A 52 -9.24 3.15 -10.65
CA ARG A 52 -8.28 4.19 -10.25
C ARG A 52 -8.84 5.19 -9.24
N SER A 53 -9.41 4.66 -8.16
CA SER A 53 -9.76 5.45 -6.98
C SER A 53 -9.11 4.86 -5.74
N ILE A 54 -8.96 5.69 -4.70
CA ILE A 54 -8.53 5.29 -3.37
C ILE A 54 -9.70 5.53 -2.42
N LYS A 55 -10.10 4.49 -1.70
CA LYS A 55 -11.08 4.56 -0.62
C LYS A 55 -10.37 4.50 0.71
N ILE A 56 -10.56 5.49 1.56
CA ILE A 56 -10.06 5.51 2.93
C ILE A 56 -11.19 5.05 3.85
N ASN A 57 -10.91 4.08 4.73
CA ASN A 57 -11.94 3.56 5.61
C ASN A 57 -12.24 4.52 6.78
N THR A 58 -13.49 4.98 6.86
CA THR A 58 -13.96 5.91 7.92
C THR A 58 -13.97 5.31 9.31
N VAL A 59 -13.86 3.99 9.44
CA VAL A 59 -13.68 3.32 10.74
C VAL A 59 -12.37 3.75 11.43
N HIS A 60 -11.34 4.06 10.64
CA HIS A 60 -9.99 4.37 11.15
C HIS A 60 -9.64 5.85 11.04
N PHE A 61 -10.03 6.48 9.93
CA PHE A 61 -9.63 7.85 9.60
C PHE A 61 -10.83 8.68 9.14
N GLY A 62 -10.93 9.90 9.66
CA GLY A 62 -11.81 10.92 9.12
C GLY A 62 -11.02 12.04 8.44
N PRO A 63 -11.71 12.95 7.72
CA PRO A 63 -11.11 14.13 7.08
C PRO A 63 -10.35 15.07 8.04
N GLU A 64 -10.60 14.96 9.34
CA GLU A 64 -9.90 15.70 10.40
C GLU A 64 -8.50 15.16 10.71
N LYS A 65 -8.15 13.95 10.26
CA LYS A 65 -6.86 13.28 10.54
C LYS A 65 -5.92 13.23 9.32
N ILE A 66 -6.05 14.18 8.40
CA ILE A 66 -5.31 14.22 7.13
C ILE A 66 -3.78 14.31 7.28
N ASP A 67 -3.27 14.68 8.44
CA ASP A 67 -1.84 14.73 8.76
C ASP A 67 -1.35 13.50 9.54
N HIS A 68 -2.24 12.55 9.85
CA HIS A 68 -1.88 11.35 10.60
C HIS A 68 -0.89 10.49 9.79
N PRO A 69 0.31 10.15 10.33
CA PRO A 69 1.35 9.46 9.56
C PRO A 69 0.89 8.16 8.89
N ARG A 70 0.07 7.36 9.58
CA ARG A 70 -0.50 6.12 9.02
C ARG A 70 -1.47 6.38 7.85
N LEU A 71 -2.23 7.48 7.87
CA LEU A 71 -3.11 7.81 6.75
C LEU A 71 -2.29 8.21 5.53
N LEU A 72 -1.28 9.06 5.73
CA LEU A 72 -0.36 9.47 4.67
C LEU A 72 0.33 8.24 4.05
N SER A 73 0.83 7.34 4.88
CA SER A 73 1.52 6.13 4.43
C SER A 73 0.60 5.13 3.73
N LEU A 74 -0.67 5.01 4.16
CA LEU A 74 -1.70 4.26 3.42
C LEU A 74 -1.97 4.87 2.03
N ILE A 75 -2.04 6.19 1.89
CA ILE A 75 -2.23 6.79 0.57
C ILE A 75 -1.04 6.48 -0.34
N VAL A 76 0.18 6.50 0.19
CA VAL A 76 1.39 6.08 -0.53
C VAL A 76 1.28 4.61 -0.94
N HIS A 77 0.85 3.72 -0.04
CA HIS A 77 0.62 2.31 -0.30
C HIS A 77 -0.38 2.07 -1.45
N GLU A 78 -1.58 2.65 -1.36
CA GLU A 78 -2.61 2.47 -2.39
C GLU A 78 -2.18 3.09 -3.73
N THR A 79 -1.44 4.20 -3.68
CA THR A 79 -0.85 4.79 -4.89
C THR A 79 0.17 3.85 -5.52
N ARG A 80 0.96 3.13 -4.72
CA ARG A 80 1.92 2.16 -5.22
C ARG A 80 1.23 1.02 -5.95
N HIS A 81 0.12 0.50 -5.43
CA HIS A 81 -0.69 -0.49 -6.16
C HIS A 81 -1.23 0.03 -7.49
N LEU A 82 -1.69 1.29 -7.54
CA LEU A 82 -2.11 1.90 -8.79
C LEU A 82 -0.97 2.02 -9.81
N GLN A 83 0.26 2.31 -9.37
CA GLN A 83 1.45 2.36 -10.21
C GLN A 83 1.86 0.97 -10.74
N GLN A 84 1.77 -0.05 -9.90
CA GLN A 84 2.08 -1.45 -10.25
C GLN A 84 1.12 -2.03 -11.29
N GLY A 85 -0.15 -1.61 -11.24
CA GLY A 85 -1.25 -2.18 -12.02
C GLY A 85 -1.78 -3.50 -11.45
N LEU A 86 -3.01 -3.84 -11.87
CA LEU A 86 -3.82 -4.92 -11.32
C LEU A 86 -3.09 -6.27 -11.18
N LEU A 87 -2.36 -6.69 -12.22
CA LEU A 87 -1.72 -8.02 -12.27
C LEU A 87 -0.58 -8.18 -11.27
N THR A 88 0.10 -7.08 -10.96
CA THR A 88 1.21 -7.06 -10.01
C THR A 88 0.68 -6.82 -8.61
N ALA A 89 -0.24 -5.86 -8.43
CA ALA A 89 -0.83 -5.52 -7.14
C ALA A 89 -1.52 -6.72 -6.47
N LEU A 90 -2.22 -7.58 -7.24
CA LEU A 90 -2.82 -8.81 -6.72
C LEU A 90 -1.83 -9.98 -6.62
N SER A 91 -0.68 -9.74 -5.98
CA SER A 91 0.31 -10.77 -5.67
C SER A 91 1.07 -10.44 -4.39
N VAL A 92 1.68 -11.44 -3.76
CA VAL A 92 2.53 -11.22 -2.58
C VAL A 92 3.72 -10.32 -2.92
N TYR A 93 4.27 -10.43 -4.13
CA TYR A 93 5.30 -9.50 -4.60
C TYR A 93 4.79 -8.04 -4.66
N GLY A 94 3.58 -7.82 -5.18
CA GLY A 94 2.98 -6.49 -5.25
C GLY A 94 2.72 -5.90 -3.87
N GLU A 95 2.19 -6.71 -2.95
CA GLU A 95 2.01 -6.33 -1.55
C GLU A 95 3.35 -6.08 -0.88
N LEU A 96 4.40 -6.88 -1.13
CA LEU A 96 5.73 -6.65 -0.54
C LEU A 96 6.28 -5.28 -0.93
N ASP A 97 6.28 -4.97 -2.23
CA ASP A 97 6.69 -3.66 -2.74
C ASP A 97 5.86 -2.52 -2.11
N ALA A 98 4.53 -2.68 -2.04
CA ALA A 98 3.65 -1.66 -1.45
C ALA A 98 3.87 -1.48 0.06
N TRP A 99 4.03 -2.56 0.83
CA TRP A 99 4.34 -2.53 2.26
C TRP A 99 5.72 -1.91 2.52
N GLN A 100 6.73 -2.26 1.71
CA GLN A 100 8.07 -1.69 1.87
C GLN A 100 8.06 -0.17 1.65
N VAL A 101 7.38 0.31 0.61
CA VAL A 101 7.26 1.77 0.37
C VAL A 101 6.47 2.43 1.51
N ASP A 102 5.33 1.85 1.91
CA ASP A 102 4.48 2.33 3.00
C ASP A 102 5.24 2.47 4.32
N PHE A 103 5.81 1.38 4.82
CA PHE A 103 6.43 1.38 6.14
C PHE A 103 7.77 2.11 6.20
N ASN A 104 8.53 2.16 5.10
CA ASN A 104 9.73 3.02 5.03
C ASN A 104 9.33 4.49 5.05
N PHE A 105 8.26 4.87 4.36
CA PHE A 105 7.70 6.21 4.43
C PHE A 105 7.16 6.53 5.84
N GLN A 106 6.43 5.60 6.46
CA GLN A 106 5.94 5.80 7.83
C GLN A 106 7.11 5.95 8.82
N LYS A 107 8.18 5.16 8.65
CA LYS A 107 9.40 5.26 9.46
C LYS A 107 10.10 6.61 9.28
N SER A 108 10.15 7.18 8.07
CA SER A 108 10.75 8.50 7.87
C SER A 108 10.00 9.60 8.62
N LEU A 109 8.69 9.42 8.85
CA LEU A 109 7.86 10.35 9.63
C LEU A 109 7.94 10.10 11.14
N ALA A 110 7.95 8.83 11.57
CA ALA A 110 7.85 8.44 12.98
C ALA A 110 9.20 8.13 13.65
N GLY A 111 10.27 8.02 12.89
CA GLY A 111 11.62 7.66 13.34
C GLY A 111 11.85 6.17 13.61
N LYS A 112 10.80 5.33 13.58
CA LYS A 112 10.90 3.87 13.83
C LYS A 112 9.83 3.07 13.10
N TYR A 113 10.07 1.77 12.92
CA TYR A 113 9.06 0.82 12.48
C TYR A 113 8.05 0.53 13.61
N PRO A 114 6.79 0.17 13.27
CA PRO A 114 5.76 -0.11 14.26
C PRO A 114 5.94 -1.46 14.96
N ALA A 115 6.63 -2.42 14.33
CA ALA A 115 6.88 -3.74 14.88
C ALA A 115 8.16 -4.38 14.28
N PRO A 116 8.81 -5.33 14.97
CA PRO A 116 9.98 -6.04 14.45
C PRO A 116 9.72 -6.78 13.14
N GLU A 117 8.53 -7.35 12.96
CA GLU A 117 8.16 -8.07 11.73
C GLU A 117 8.13 -7.13 10.52
N ILE A 118 7.78 -5.86 10.73
CA ILE A 118 7.79 -4.84 9.68
C ILE A 118 9.22 -4.41 9.36
N GLU A 119 10.07 -4.27 10.38
CA GLU A 119 11.48 -3.97 10.16
C GLU A 119 12.16 -5.07 9.33
N GLU A 120 11.91 -6.33 9.69
CA GLU A 120 12.41 -7.48 8.93
C GLU A 120 11.84 -7.48 7.50
N LEU A 121 10.52 -7.27 7.34
CA LEU A 121 9.88 -7.21 6.02
C LEU A 121 10.51 -6.13 5.12
N CYS A 122 10.79 -4.96 5.68
CA CYS A 122 11.45 -3.85 4.99
C CYS A 122 12.92 -4.11 4.64
N SER A 123 13.57 -5.07 5.30
CA SER A 123 14.94 -5.49 5.01
C SER A 123 15.03 -6.55 3.90
N LEU A 124 13.91 -7.22 3.58
CA LEU A 124 13.90 -8.26 2.56
C LEU A 124 14.18 -7.69 1.15
N PRO A 125 14.92 -8.42 0.30
CA PRO A 125 15.14 -7.99 -1.06
C PRO A 125 13.82 -8.06 -1.86
N LEU A 126 13.49 -7.00 -2.59
CA LEU A 126 12.36 -7.00 -3.53
C LEU A 126 12.74 -7.75 -4.80
N ILE A 127 12.79 -9.07 -4.71
CA ILE A 127 13.17 -9.96 -5.79
C ILE A 127 12.15 -11.06 -5.99
N PHE A 128 12.32 -11.71 -7.12
CA PHE A 128 11.45 -12.72 -7.66
C PHE A 128 11.79 -14.14 -7.14
N ASP A 129 12.22 -14.23 -5.89
CA ASP A 129 12.57 -15.45 -5.17
C ASP A 129 11.39 -15.97 -4.34
N ARG A 130 11.10 -17.27 -4.48
CA ARG A 130 9.90 -17.87 -3.88
C ARG A 130 9.99 -17.96 -2.36
N GLN A 131 11.16 -18.23 -1.81
CA GLN A 131 11.38 -18.34 -0.37
C GLN A 131 11.26 -16.96 0.28
N VAL A 132 11.82 -15.93 -0.35
CA VAL A 132 11.68 -14.54 0.09
C VAL A 132 10.21 -14.12 0.11
N LEU A 133 9.44 -14.43 -0.94
CA LEU A 133 8.01 -14.07 -0.99
C LEU A 133 7.16 -14.88 0.00
N GLN A 134 7.45 -16.16 0.19
CA GLN A 134 6.80 -16.96 1.24
C GLN A 134 7.09 -16.41 2.63
N HIS A 135 8.33 -15.98 2.87
CA HIS A 135 8.72 -15.36 4.13
C HIS A 135 8.02 -14.02 4.35
N SER A 136 7.98 -13.18 3.31
CA SER A 136 7.26 -11.90 3.29
C SER A 136 5.79 -12.08 3.67
N ARG A 137 5.11 -13.07 3.07
CA ARG A 137 3.71 -13.42 3.41
C ARG A 137 3.55 -13.74 4.90
N ARG A 138 4.48 -14.51 5.48
CA ARG A 138 4.42 -14.86 6.91
C ARG A 138 4.55 -13.63 7.79
N LEU A 139 5.49 -12.75 7.50
CA LEU A 139 5.69 -11.49 8.24
C LEU A 139 4.46 -10.58 8.14
N MET A 140 3.88 -10.42 6.94
CA MET A 140 2.65 -9.65 6.76
C MET A 140 1.48 -10.24 7.58
N GLN A 141 1.30 -11.56 7.60
CA GLN A 141 0.28 -12.20 8.42
C GLN A 141 0.57 -12.10 9.92
N ALA A 142 1.84 -12.14 10.32
CA ALA A 142 2.21 -11.97 11.73
C ALA A 142 1.85 -10.57 12.23
N TYR A 143 2.08 -9.55 11.41
CA TYR A 143 1.74 -8.17 11.74
C TYR A 143 0.24 -7.85 11.63
N ALA A 144 -0.40 -8.15 10.50
CA ALA A 144 -1.79 -7.78 10.24
C ALA A 144 -2.83 -8.81 10.75
N GLY A 145 -2.36 -9.96 11.24
CA GLY A 145 -3.21 -11.05 11.71
C GLY A 145 -3.91 -11.82 10.59
N LYS A 146 -4.71 -12.81 10.98
CA LYS A 146 -5.38 -13.75 10.04
C LYS A 146 -6.52 -13.12 9.22
N GLY A 147 -7.00 -11.95 9.62
CA GLY A 147 -7.98 -11.19 8.83
C GLY A 147 -7.42 -10.67 7.51
N TYR A 148 -6.09 -10.47 7.44
CA TYR A 148 -5.40 -10.07 6.22
C TYR A 148 -5.06 -11.28 5.35
N ARG A 149 -5.85 -11.48 4.28
CA ARG A 149 -5.87 -12.70 3.46
C ARG A 149 -4.79 -12.76 2.37
N ILE A 150 -3.56 -12.37 2.71
CA ILE A 150 -2.39 -12.49 1.83
C ILE A 150 -2.06 -13.94 1.45
N ASP A 151 -2.56 -14.93 2.20
CA ASP A 151 -2.49 -16.35 1.89
C ASP A 151 -3.23 -16.73 0.59
N LEU A 152 -4.24 -15.94 0.21
CA LEU A 152 -5.02 -16.18 -1.00
C LEU A 152 -4.35 -15.64 -2.27
N LEU A 153 -3.38 -14.72 -2.12
CA LEU A 153 -2.71 -14.13 -3.27
C LEU A 153 -1.64 -15.07 -3.85
N PRO A 154 -1.46 -15.11 -5.18
CA PRO A 154 -0.31 -15.77 -5.78
C PRO A 154 1.00 -15.14 -5.29
N LEU A 155 2.08 -15.90 -5.27
CA LEU A 155 3.37 -15.35 -4.81
C LEU A 155 3.88 -14.31 -5.82
N TYR A 156 3.85 -14.67 -7.10
CA TYR A 156 4.28 -13.80 -8.18
C TYR A 156 3.10 -13.03 -8.81
N PRO A 157 3.39 -11.94 -9.54
CA PRO A 157 2.41 -11.36 -10.47
C PRO A 157 1.84 -12.42 -11.42
N LEU A 158 0.58 -12.27 -11.81
CA LEU A 158 -0.20 -13.33 -12.47
C LEU A 158 0.52 -13.98 -13.66
N GLN A 159 1.13 -13.19 -14.55
CA GLN A 159 1.85 -13.68 -15.72
C GLN A 159 3.02 -14.62 -15.36
N ARG A 160 3.69 -14.35 -14.25
CA ARG A 160 4.85 -15.12 -13.78
C ARG A 160 4.42 -16.33 -12.96
N GLU A 161 3.32 -16.23 -12.23
CA GLU A 161 2.70 -17.37 -11.56
C GLU A 161 2.22 -18.42 -12.58
N ILE A 162 1.57 -17.98 -13.67
CA ILE A 162 1.16 -18.88 -14.77
C ILE A 162 2.38 -19.57 -15.38
N ARG A 163 3.42 -18.80 -15.73
CA ARG A 163 4.67 -19.36 -16.28
C ARG A 163 5.24 -20.42 -15.34
N TYR A 164 5.42 -20.08 -14.07
CA TYR A 164 5.98 -20.99 -13.07
C TYR A 164 5.18 -22.29 -12.95
N ARG A 165 3.84 -22.22 -12.98
CA ARG A 165 2.99 -23.44 -12.91
C ARG A 165 3.12 -24.33 -14.15
N LEU A 166 3.41 -23.75 -15.31
CA LEU A 166 3.60 -24.50 -16.56
C LEU A 166 5.01 -25.07 -16.72
N THR A 167 6.03 -24.33 -16.26
CA THR A 167 7.44 -24.65 -16.56
C THR A 167 8.23 -25.12 -15.33
N GLY A 168 7.69 -24.95 -14.12
CA GLY A 168 8.45 -25.09 -12.87
C GLY A 168 9.54 -24.03 -12.67
N LYS A 169 9.60 -23.02 -13.55
CA LYS A 169 10.64 -21.99 -13.64
C LYS A 169 10.05 -20.59 -13.61
#